data_AF-A0A8D8WIZ3-F1
#
_entry.id   AF-A0A8D8WIZ3-F1
#
_cell.length_a   1.000
_cell.length_b   1.000
_cell.length_c   1.000
_cell.angle_alpha   90.00
_cell.angle_beta   90.00
_cell.angle_gamma   90.00
#
_symmetry.space_group_name_H-M   'P 1'
#
loop_
_entity.id
_entity.type
_entity.pdbx_description
1 polymer ?
#
loop_
_entity_poly.entity_id
_entity_poly.type
_entity_poly.pdbx_seq_one_letter_code
_entity_poly.pdbx_strand_id
1 'polypeptide(L)'
;MSGLVKMDPIVTPEFPVDPLQLLGEKSFGKPRHVPVEEVGTPIQEFFRDASVLVTGGTGFMGKTVTEKLLRSCPHLKRIYLIVRTKKGKRGQDRLDDILSDRVSMNKINWMIF
;
A
#
# COMPACT_ATOMS: atom_id res chain seq x y z
N MET A 1 -9.84 -10.87 -36.16
CA MET A 1 -10.48 -11.90 -35.31
C MET A 1 -9.58 -12.12 -34.11
N SER A 2 -10.14 -11.86 -32.93
CA SER A 2 -9.49 -11.65 -31.64
C SER A 2 -8.83 -12.91 -31.11
N GLY A 3 -7.50 -12.88 -30.95
CA GLY A 3 -6.78 -13.81 -30.09
C GLY A 3 -7.06 -13.47 -28.63
N LEU A 4 -8.13 -14.02 -28.07
CA LEU A 4 -8.34 -14.04 -26.63
C LEU A 4 -7.19 -14.82 -26.00
N VAL A 5 -6.28 -14.11 -25.34
CA VAL A 5 -5.31 -14.72 -24.43
C VAL A 5 -6.12 -15.34 -23.28
N LYS A 6 -6.08 -16.67 -23.15
CA LYS A 6 -6.68 -17.36 -22.00
C LYS A 6 -5.96 -16.89 -20.75
N MET A 7 -6.69 -16.18 -19.88
CA MET A 7 -6.25 -15.93 -18.51
C MET A 7 -6.51 -17.21 -17.71
N ASP A 8 -5.45 -17.83 -17.21
CA ASP A 8 -5.58 -18.92 -16.26
C ASP A 8 -6.30 -18.41 -14.99
N PRO A 9 -7.22 -19.20 -14.41
CA PRO A 9 -8.00 -18.78 -13.26
C PRO A 9 -7.06 -18.45 -12.10
N ILE A 10 -7.13 -17.19 -11.65
CA ILE A 10 -6.17 -16.53 -10.76
C ILE A 10 -6.08 -17.22 -9.38
N VAL A 11 -6.98 -18.11 -8.98
CA VAL A 11 -6.84 -18.91 -7.76
C VAL A 11 -7.63 -20.22 -7.90
N THR A 12 -6.98 -21.37 -7.74
CA THR A 12 -7.64 -22.68 -7.55
C THR A 12 -7.26 -23.28 -6.20
N PRO A 13 -8.06 -24.19 -5.61
CA PRO A 13 -7.71 -24.89 -4.36
C PRO A 13 -6.39 -25.68 -4.44
N GLU A 14 -5.96 -26.04 -5.65
CA GLU A 14 -4.76 -26.83 -5.94
C GLU A 14 -3.49 -25.97 -6.04
N PHE A 15 -3.64 -24.68 -6.37
CA PHE A 15 -2.54 -23.71 -6.46
C PHE A 15 -2.92 -22.42 -5.73
N PRO A 16 -2.73 -22.36 -4.40
CA PRO A 16 -2.93 -21.15 -3.60
C PRO A 16 -1.74 -20.22 -3.83
N VAL A 17 -1.57 -19.72 -5.05
CA VAL A 17 -0.59 -18.69 -5.33
C VAL A 17 -1.09 -17.44 -4.62
N ASP A 18 -0.35 -17.01 -3.61
CA ASP A 18 -0.60 -15.75 -2.93
C ASP A 18 -0.77 -14.66 -3.99
N PRO A 19 -1.90 -13.91 -4.01
CA PRO A 19 -2.18 -12.90 -5.03
C PRO A 19 -1.04 -11.90 -5.23
N LEU A 20 -0.25 -11.62 -4.20
CA LEU A 20 0.93 -10.77 -4.30
C LEU A 20 2.04 -11.40 -5.15
N GLN A 21 2.16 -12.74 -5.16
CA GLN A 21 3.09 -13.46 -6.01
C GLN A 21 2.65 -13.45 -7.48
N LEU A 22 1.34 -13.53 -7.76
CA LEU A 22 0.82 -13.43 -9.13
C LEU A 22 1.07 -12.05 -9.73
N LEU A 23 1.06 -11.01 -8.89
CA LEU A 23 1.42 -9.65 -9.29
C LEU A 23 2.94 -9.45 -9.44
N GLY A 24 3.76 -10.48 -9.21
CA GLY A 24 5.22 -10.38 -9.21
C GLY A 24 5.80 -9.65 -7.98
N GLU A 25 4.97 -9.31 -6.99
CA GLU A 25 5.34 -8.52 -5.82
C GLU A 25 5.90 -9.38 -4.66
N LYS A 26 6.93 -10.22 -4.92
CA LYS A 26 7.61 -10.94 -3.82
C LYS A 26 8.58 -10.05 -3.04
N SER A 27 9.29 -9.15 -3.73
CA SER A 27 10.25 -8.25 -3.11
C SER A 27 10.11 -6.89 -3.76
N PHE A 28 9.68 -5.90 -2.97
CA PHE A 28 9.86 -4.52 -3.41
C PHE A 28 11.37 -4.29 -3.49
N GLY A 29 11.82 -3.54 -4.50
CA GLY A 29 13.23 -3.16 -4.59
C GLY A 29 13.70 -2.50 -3.29
N LYS A 30 15.01 -2.45 -3.07
CA LYS A 30 15.56 -1.72 -1.91
C LYS A 30 15.03 -0.29 -1.93
N PRO A 31 14.72 0.31 -0.76
CA PRO A 31 14.39 1.73 -0.69
C PRO A 31 15.43 2.53 -1.46
N ARG A 32 14.97 3.35 -2.42
CA ARG A 32 15.82 4.26 -3.17
C ARG A 32 15.48 5.68 -2.79
N HIS A 33 16.49 6.53 -2.71
CA HIS A 33 16.28 7.97 -2.65
C HIS A 33 15.82 8.45 -4.03
N VAL A 34 14.68 9.12 -4.09
CA VAL A 34 14.18 9.79 -5.29
C VAL A 34 14.51 11.27 -5.14
N PRO A 35 15.36 11.86 -5.99
CA PRO A 35 15.64 13.29 -5.93
C PRO A 35 14.38 14.08 -6.28
N VAL A 36 14.21 15.26 -5.68
CA VAL A 36 12.99 16.08 -5.82
C VAL A 36 12.76 16.51 -7.28
N GLU A 37 13.84 16.62 -8.03
CA GLU A 37 13.88 17.01 -9.44
C GLU A 37 13.48 15.88 -10.41
N GLU A 38 13.43 14.61 -9.95
CA GLU A 38 12.96 13.49 -10.76
C GLU A 38 11.48 13.68 -11.09
N VAL A 39 11.16 13.73 -12.39
CA VAL A 39 9.77 13.79 -12.88
C VAL A 39 9.17 12.40 -12.80
N GLY A 40 8.14 12.25 -11.98
CA GLY A 40 7.41 11.01 -11.80
C GLY A 40 6.34 10.80 -12.87
N THR A 41 5.61 9.70 -12.71
CA THR A 41 4.36 9.42 -13.45
C THR A 41 3.30 10.49 -13.15
N PRO A 42 2.26 10.65 -14.00
CA PRO A 42 1.18 11.61 -13.75
C PRO A 42 0.52 11.47 -12.37
N ILE A 43 0.41 10.25 -11.85
CA ILE A 43 -0.13 9.98 -10.50
C ILE A 43 0.84 10.48 -9.42
N GLN A 44 2.14 10.26 -9.59
CA GLN A 44 3.15 10.74 -8.65
C GLN A 44 3.19 12.26 -8.59
N GLU A 45 3.11 12.91 -9.75
CA GLU A 45 3.03 14.37 -9.84
C GLU A 45 1.75 14.93 -9.25
N PHE A 46 0.60 14.27 -9.46
CA PHE A 46 -0.66 14.65 -8.84
C PHE A 46 -0.59 14.65 -7.31
N PHE A 47 0.14 13.69 -6.72
CA PHE A 47 0.32 13.57 -5.28
C PHE A 47 1.58 14.26 -4.74
N ARG A 48 2.36 14.94 -5.58
CA ARG A 48 3.54 15.70 -5.15
C ARG A 48 3.14 16.81 -4.19
N ASP A 49 3.82 16.88 -3.05
CA ASP A 49 3.56 17.80 -1.94
C ASP A 49 2.13 17.76 -1.37
N ALA A 50 1.33 16.77 -1.79
CA ALA A 50 -0.05 16.65 -1.39
C ALA A 50 -0.18 16.21 0.07
N SER A 51 -1.23 16.70 0.71
CA SER A 51 -1.68 16.23 2.01
C SER A 51 -2.98 15.46 1.84
N VAL A 52 -2.97 14.16 2.13
CA VAL A 52 -4.08 13.25 1.82
C VAL A 52 -4.78 12.81 3.11
N LEU A 53 -6.10 12.97 3.17
CA LEU A 53 -6.94 12.40 4.22
C LEU A 53 -7.51 11.06 3.75
N VAL A 54 -7.19 9.98 4.46
CA VAL A 54 -7.76 8.65 4.20
C VAL A 54 -8.79 8.32 5.28
N THR A 55 -10.04 8.20 4.85
CA THR A 55 -11.14 7.69 5.68
C THR A 55 -11.23 6.17 5.56
N GLY A 56 -11.75 5.49 6.60
CA GLY A 56 -11.79 4.03 6.60
C GLY A 56 -10.40 3.36 6.60
N GLY A 57 -9.36 4.07 7.04
CA GLY A 57 -7.95 3.63 7.01
C GLY A 57 -7.67 2.32 7.77
N THR A 58 -8.54 1.91 8.69
CA THR A 58 -8.43 0.62 9.39
C THR A 58 -8.98 -0.57 8.59
N GLY A 59 -9.74 -0.33 7.52
CA GLY A 59 -10.28 -1.37 6.64
C GLY A 59 -9.26 -1.82 5.59
N PHE A 60 -9.51 -2.95 4.94
CA PHE A 60 -8.61 -3.52 3.93
C PHE A 60 -8.20 -2.51 2.85
N MET A 61 -9.17 -1.90 2.16
CA MET A 61 -8.87 -0.93 1.09
C MET A 61 -8.14 0.32 1.59
N GLY A 62 -8.51 0.82 2.77
CA GLY A 62 -7.85 1.98 3.38
C GLY A 62 -6.37 1.72 3.66
N LYS A 63 -6.06 0.53 4.18
CA LYS A 63 -4.68 0.06 4.37
C LYS A 63 -3.93 -0.05 3.05
N THR A 64 -4.52 -0.70 2.05
CA THR A 64 -3.91 -0.89 0.72
C THR A 64 -3.61 0.44 0.01
N VAL A 65 -4.56 1.38 0.01
CA VAL A 65 -4.33 2.70 -0.60
C VAL A 65 -3.25 3.48 0.16
N THR A 66 -3.24 3.40 1.48
CA THR A 66 -2.22 4.05 2.31
C THR A 66 -0.82 3.49 2.00
N GLU A 67 -0.67 2.16 1.93
CA GLU A 67 0.57 1.50 1.50
C GLU A 67 0.98 1.97 0.10
N LYS A 68 0.02 1.99 -0.84
CA LYS A 68 0.32 2.32 -2.23
C LYS A 68 0.81 3.75 -2.38
N LEU A 69 0.23 4.70 -1.64
CA LEU A 69 0.66 6.08 -1.60
C LEU A 69 2.07 6.20 -1.02
N LEU A 70 2.34 5.58 0.14
CA LEU A 70 3.66 5.59 0.78
C LEU A 70 4.75 4.98 -0.11
N ARG A 71 4.43 3.91 -0.84
CA ARG A 71 5.39 3.22 -1.70
C ARG A 71 5.60 3.91 -3.05
N SER A 72 4.52 4.42 -3.64
CA SER A 72 4.54 4.87 -5.04
C SER A 72 4.71 6.37 -5.17
N CYS A 73 4.40 7.18 -4.15
CA CYS A 73 4.45 8.64 -4.20
C CYS A 73 5.57 9.17 -3.28
N PRO A 74 6.83 9.19 -3.75
CA PRO A 74 7.99 9.49 -2.92
C PRO A 74 8.03 10.93 -2.36
N HIS A 75 7.31 11.85 -3.00
CA HIS A 75 7.26 13.27 -2.62
C HIS A 75 5.91 13.67 -2.02
N LEU A 76 5.19 12.73 -1.42
CA LEU A 76 3.95 13.03 -0.71
C LEU A 76 4.27 13.70 0.64
N LYS A 77 3.59 14.81 0.94
CA LYS A 77 3.89 15.61 2.14
C LYS A 77 3.38 14.95 3.42
N ARG A 78 2.12 14.49 3.42
CA ARG A 78 1.50 13.92 4.62
C ARG A 78 0.28 13.06 4.31
N ILE A 79 0.14 11.95 5.03
CA ILE A 79 -1.12 11.18 5.10
C ILE A 79 -1.74 11.39 6.48
N TYR A 80 -3.02 11.72 6.51
CA TYR A 80 -3.85 11.76 7.71
C TYR A 80 -4.79 10.56 7.71
N LEU A 81 -4.71 9.74 8.76
CA LEU A 81 -5.57 8.57 8.95
C LEU A 81 -6.58 8.82 10.07
N ILE A 82 -7.88 8.67 9.77
CA ILE A 82 -8.91 8.71 10.82
C ILE A 82 -9.04 7.33 11.43
N VAL A 83 -8.63 7.20 12.69
CA VAL A 83 -8.75 5.96 13.48
C VAL A 83 -9.78 6.15 14.58
N ARG A 84 -10.91 5.44 14.47
CA ARG A 84 -12.00 5.51 15.45
C ARG A 84 -11.75 4.53 16.60
N THR A 85 -11.98 4.98 17.84
CA THR A 85 -12.11 4.12 19.01
C THR A 85 -13.38 3.28 18.93
N LYS A 86 -13.25 1.96 19.04
CA LYS A 86 -14.40 1.03 19.01
C LYS A 86 -13.99 -0.32 19.59
N LYS A 87 -14.92 -1.00 20.27
CA LYS A 87 -14.72 -2.33 20.89
C LYS A 87 -13.60 -2.34 21.95
N GLY A 88 -13.51 -1.31 22.78
CA GLY A 88 -12.52 -1.23 23.86
C GLY A 88 -11.07 -0.96 23.43
N LYS A 89 -10.77 -0.89 22.13
CA LYS A 89 -9.44 -0.50 21.62
C LYS A 89 -9.32 1.02 21.49
N ARG A 90 -8.21 1.57 21.98
CA ARG A 90 -7.82 2.97 21.78
C ARG A 90 -7.41 3.19 20.32
N GLY A 91 -7.32 4.46 19.93
CA GLY A 91 -6.86 4.83 18.58
C GLY A 91 -5.43 4.32 18.32
N GLN A 92 -4.57 4.39 19.35
CA GLN A 92 -3.18 3.92 19.26
C GLN A 92 -3.10 2.41 19.03
N ASP A 93 -3.80 1.59 19.83
CA ASP A 93 -3.79 0.13 19.67
C ASP A 93 -4.21 -0.28 18.24
N ARG A 94 -5.19 0.44 17.66
CA ARG A 94 -5.64 0.20 16.28
C ARG A 94 -4.63 0.67 15.24
N LEU A 95 -3.90 1.74 15.53
CA LEU A 95 -2.79 2.16 14.69
C LEU A 95 -1.71 1.07 14.71
N ASP A 96 -1.30 0.61 15.88
CA ASP A 96 -0.31 -0.46 16.02
C ASP A 96 -0.77 -1.76 15.33
N ASP A 97 -2.06 -2.10 15.41
CA ASP A 97 -2.67 -3.19 14.63
C ASP A 97 -2.55 -2.95 13.11
N ILE A 98 -2.76 -1.71 12.63
CA ILE A 98 -2.55 -1.37 11.21
C ILE A 98 -1.07 -1.54 10.86
N LEU A 99 -0.16 -1.05 11.70
CA LEU A 99 1.28 -1.07 11.45
C LEU A 99 1.91 -2.48 11.55
N SER A 100 1.23 -3.43 12.19
CA SER A 100 1.68 -4.83 12.31
C SER A 100 0.98 -5.80 11.35
N ASP A 101 -0.02 -5.32 10.59
CA ASP A 101 -0.80 -6.15 9.68
C ASP A 101 0.01 -6.56 8.44
N ARG A 102 -0.13 -7.83 8.00
CA ARG A 102 0.59 -8.39 6.85
C ARG A 102 0.29 -7.67 5.54
N VAL A 103 -0.94 -7.19 5.36
CA VAL A 103 -1.36 -6.39 4.20
C VAL A 103 -0.74 -5.00 4.23
N SER A 104 -0.45 -4.50 5.44
CA SER A 104 -0.05 -3.11 5.63
C SER A 104 1.46 -2.95 5.67
N MET A 105 2.22 -3.78 6.41
CA MET A 105 3.49 -3.26 6.93
C MET A 105 4.60 -4.26 7.31
N ASN A 106 4.64 -5.48 6.76
CA ASN A 106 5.83 -6.32 6.97
C ASN A 106 7.11 -5.81 6.26
N LYS A 107 7.07 -4.66 5.56
CA LYS A 107 8.20 -4.05 4.83
C LYS A 107 8.47 -2.57 5.17
N ILE A 108 7.59 -1.86 5.90
CA ILE A 108 7.83 -0.46 6.30
C ILE A 108 8.85 -0.34 7.44
N ASN A 109 9.08 -1.42 8.20
CA ASN A 109 10.13 -1.42 9.24
C ASN A 109 11.53 -1.14 8.68
N TRP A 110 11.76 -1.38 7.37
CA TRP A 110 13.01 -1.04 6.68
C TRP A 110 13.10 0.41 6.21
N MET A 111 12.04 1.20 6.36
CA MET A 111 11.95 2.58 5.87
C MET A 111 11.93 3.61 7.01
N ILE A 112 11.96 3.14 8.27
CA ILE A 112 11.93 3.98 9.49
C ILE A 112 13.24 3.83 10.32
N PHE A 113 14.19 3.00 9.88
CA PHE A 113 15.54 2.89 10.45
C PHE A 113 16.62 2.91 9.38
#